data_AF-A0A8H7Y6Y5-F1
#
_entry.id   AF-A0A8H7Y6Y5-F1
#
_cell.length_a   1.000
_cell.length_b   1.000
_cell.length_c   1.000
_cell.angle_alpha   90.00
_cell.angle_beta   90.00
_cell.angle_gamma   90.00
#
_symmetry.space_group_name_H-M   'P 1'
#
loop_
_entity.id
_entity.type
_entity.pdbx_description
1 polymer ?
#
loop_
_entity_poly.entity_id
_entity_poly.type
_entity_poly.pdbx_seq_one_letter_code
_entity_poly.pdbx_strand_id
1 'polypeptide(L)'
;MSLQHYLQLPVNRLGIQNMKQTAKGIRRMMMKRRRKRRRKRRNQMNQRKRTTTTIYPFKVRLPEELDLTQFDAVWTSEDGYPGDVPEELKDYLECGAQMIGSIRSIFWLDGVQEMVDAIDDPAFVIEDEIAQCPLGCLPSAFLLGRYAEEGKVPQNVFDKYMAGIERPPEDRVQVWVARDFEIPQQITGDLQQHRIANMYPFTRPRFFPETVRALRIKHDKKKERFLATCHRKFDDNFLTREDILFRGLSRTAVAASLALLVPTICNNAYDNEVGPGIYTTPILEAAKSYAGVNGAVMVFEINLEDLNVWEPSQDEWNRLTATWLQLPTTQGYSDSRKFPRC
;
A
#
# COMPACT_ATOMS: atom_id res chain seq x y z
N MET A 1 -21.06 82.09 -3.36
CA MET A 1 -20.48 81.69 -4.66
C MET A 1 -19.22 80.86 -4.41
N SER A 2 -19.25 79.61 -4.90
CA SER A 2 -18.14 78.71 -5.28
C SER A 2 -16.89 78.55 -4.39
N LEU A 3 -16.83 77.44 -3.65
CA LEU A 3 -15.61 76.77 -3.19
C LEU A 3 -15.21 75.70 -4.22
N GLN A 4 -14.31 76.04 -5.13
CA GLN A 4 -13.51 75.07 -5.89
C GLN A 4 -12.11 75.67 -6.01
N HIS A 5 -11.11 75.06 -5.36
CA HIS A 5 -9.71 75.00 -5.79
C HIS A 5 -8.94 74.11 -4.79
N TYR A 6 -8.94 72.80 -5.03
CA TYR A 6 -8.04 71.86 -4.38
C TYR A 6 -6.80 71.67 -5.26
N LEU A 7 -5.65 72.02 -4.67
CA LEU A 7 -4.27 71.61 -4.95
C LEU A 7 -4.02 70.64 -6.13
N GLN A 8 -3.43 71.15 -7.21
CA GLN A 8 -2.64 70.35 -8.15
C GLN A 8 -1.16 70.46 -7.78
N LEU A 9 -0.60 69.40 -7.18
CA LEU A 9 0.85 69.26 -7.01
C LEU A 9 1.48 68.71 -8.31
N PRO A 10 2.62 69.25 -8.76
CA PRO A 10 3.29 68.76 -9.97
C PRO A 10 3.88 67.37 -9.76
N VAL A 11 3.38 66.40 -10.51
CA VAL A 11 3.92 65.03 -10.55
C VAL A 11 5.29 65.05 -11.22
N ASN A 12 6.32 64.79 -10.42
CA ASN A 12 7.72 64.83 -10.82
C ASN A 12 8.05 63.67 -11.80
N ARG A 13 7.95 63.93 -13.10
CA ARG A 13 8.11 62.93 -14.19
C ARG A 13 9.46 62.20 -14.18
N LEU A 14 10.51 62.82 -13.63
CA LEU A 14 11.85 62.23 -13.50
C LEU A 14 11.88 61.05 -12.49
N GLY A 15 11.09 61.11 -11.42
CA GLY A 15 11.01 60.02 -10.44
C GLY A 15 10.34 58.75 -10.99
N ILE A 16 9.34 58.93 -11.87
CA ILE A 16 8.59 57.82 -12.47
C ILE A 16 9.43 57.06 -13.51
N GLN A 17 10.29 57.73 -14.27
CA GLN A 17 11.18 57.07 -15.22
C GLN A 17 12.26 56.24 -14.52
N ASN A 18 12.85 56.76 -13.45
CA ASN A 18 13.82 56.01 -12.64
C ASN A 18 13.20 54.78 -11.97
N MET A 19 11.98 54.89 -11.42
CA MET A 19 11.27 53.73 -10.87
C MET A 19 10.96 52.66 -11.93
N LYS A 20 10.58 53.05 -13.16
CA LYS A 20 10.33 52.11 -14.26
C LYS A 20 11.60 51.38 -14.71
N GLN A 21 12.76 52.05 -14.74
CA GLN A 21 14.03 51.42 -15.07
C GLN A 21 14.47 50.43 -13.97
N THR A 22 14.35 50.82 -12.71
CA THR A 22 14.67 49.95 -11.55
C THR A 22 13.77 48.72 -11.52
N ALA A 23 12.46 48.87 -11.74
CA ALA A 23 11.52 47.75 -11.82
C ALA A 23 11.85 46.77 -12.97
N LYS A 24 12.28 47.28 -14.14
CA LYS A 24 12.71 46.45 -15.27
C LYS A 24 13.99 45.67 -14.96
N GLY A 25 14.92 46.27 -14.22
CA GLY A 25 16.14 45.61 -13.71
C GLY A 25 15.82 44.46 -12.75
N ILE A 26 14.95 44.70 -11.76
CA ILE A 26 14.51 43.70 -10.78
C ILE A 26 13.80 42.54 -11.48
N ARG A 27 12.90 42.81 -12.44
CA ARG A 27 12.18 41.76 -13.19
C ARG A 27 13.11 40.87 -14.01
N ARG A 28 14.15 41.45 -14.64
CA ARG A 28 15.20 40.68 -15.35
C ARG A 28 16.02 39.83 -14.39
N MET A 29 16.37 40.35 -13.22
CA MET A 29 17.11 39.60 -12.20
C MET A 29 16.30 38.41 -11.65
N MET A 30 15.02 38.62 -11.36
CA MET A 30 14.11 37.56 -10.90
C MET A 30 13.92 36.46 -11.96
N MET A 31 13.79 36.83 -13.24
CA MET A 31 13.72 35.86 -14.35
C MET A 31 14.99 35.01 -14.46
N LYS A 32 16.18 35.62 -14.34
CA LYS A 32 17.46 34.89 -14.34
C LYS A 32 17.55 33.93 -13.14
N ARG A 33 17.14 34.36 -11.94
CA ARG A 33 17.09 33.51 -10.73
C ARG A 33 16.10 32.35 -10.89
N ARG A 34 14.91 32.58 -11.45
CA ARG A 34 13.92 31.53 -11.76
C ARG A 34 14.47 30.50 -12.74
N ARG A 35 15.12 30.93 -13.83
CA ARG A 35 15.75 30.01 -14.80
C ARG A 35 16.87 29.17 -14.16
N LYS A 36 17.73 29.78 -13.33
CA LYS A 36 18.80 29.06 -12.61
C LYS A 36 18.22 28.04 -11.60
N ARG A 37 17.15 28.38 -10.88
CA ARG A 37 16.44 27.45 -9.98
C ARG A 37 15.79 26.29 -10.74
N ARG A 38 15.13 26.53 -11.89
CA ARG A 38 14.56 25.48 -12.73
C ARG A 38 15.63 24.52 -13.25
N ARG A 39 16.78 25.05 -13.72
CA ARG A 39 17.91 24.22 -14.19
C ARG A 39 18.52 23.39 -13.05
N LYS A 40 18.68 23.97 -11.85
CA LYS A 40 19.16 23.25 -10.66
C LYS A 40 18.18 22.14 -10.23
N ARG A 41 16.87 22.39 -10.25
CA ARG A 41 15.83 21.39 -9.95
C ARG A 41 15.83 20.25 -10.99
N ARG A 42 15.93 20.55 -12.28
CA ARG A 42 16.00 19.54 -13.34
C ARG A 42 17.27 18.69 -13.23
N ASN A 43 18.41 19.30 -12.89
CA ASN A 43 19.65 18.57 -12.64
C ASN A 43 19.60 17.71 -11.37
N GLN A 44 18.99 18.19 -10.28
CA GLN A 44 18.77 17.39 -9.06
C GLN A 44 17.79 16.24 -9.31
N MET A 45 16.74 16.45 -10.10
CA MET A 45 15.79 15.41 -10.48
C MET A 45 16.46 14.35 -11.36
N ASN A 46 17.28 14.76 -12.34
CA ASN A 46 18.07 13.83 -13.15
C ASN A 46 19.18 13.11 -12.36
N GLN A 47 19.75 13.75 -11.34
CA GLN A 47 20.69 13.09 -10.43
C GLN A 47 19.97 12.09 -9.50
N ARG A 48 18.82 12.43 -8.94
CA ARG A 48 17.98 11.49 -8.18
C ARG A 48 17.56 10.28 -9.03
N LYS A 49 17.12 10.51 -10.27
CA LYS A 49 16.84 9.42 -11.23
C LYS A 49 18.06 8.52 -11.54
N ARG A 50 19.29 8.98 -11.28
CA ARG A 50 20.53 8.19 -11.46
C ARG A 50 21.07 7.56 -10.17
N THR A 51 20.62 7.98 -8.99
CA THR A 51 21.15 7.50 -7.69
C THR A 51 20.17 6.62 -6.90
N THR A 52 18.96 6.40 -7.42
CA THR A 52 17.99 5.44 -6.89
C THR A 52 17.80 4.30 -7.88
N THR A 53 18.91 3.74 -8.36
CA THR A 53 18.87 2.40 -8.94
C THR A 53 18.81 1.44 -7.76
N THR A 54 17.64 1.28 -7.16
CA THR A 54 17.33 0.03 -6.48
C THR A 54 17.54 -1.04 -7.55
N ILE A 55 18.52 -1.91 -7.34
CA ILE A 55 18.93 -2.92 -8.32
C ILE A 55 17.82 -3.98 -8.32
N TYR A 56 16.73 -3.68 -9.00
CA TYR A 56 15.77 -4.70 -9.38
C TYR A 56 16.37 -5.45 -10.56
N PRO A 57 16.28 -6.80 -10.59
CA PRO A 57 16.80 -7.59 -11.70
C PRO A 57 15.99 -7.35 -13.00
N PHE A 58 14.85 -6.66 -12.92
CA PHE A 58 13.93 -6.38 -14.02
C PHE A 58 13.90 -4.89 -14.39
N LYS A 59 13.67 -4.63 -15.68
CA LYS A 59 13.49 -3.29 -16.22
C LYS A 59 12.03 -2.87 -16.03
N VAL A 60 11.75 -2.03 -15.04
CA VAL A 60 10.46 -1.36 -14.89
C VAL A 60 10.21 -0.45 -16.10
N ARG A 61 9.03 -0.59 -16.71
CA ARG A 61 8.52 0.12 -17.89
C ARG A 61 7.51 1.17 -17.45
N LEU A 62 7.36 2.22 -18.24
CA LEU A 62 6.36 3.27 -17.96
C LEU A 62 4.98 2.86 -18.49
N PRO A 63 3.87 3.30 -17.89
CA PRO A 63 2.51 3.07 -18.43
C PRO A 63 2.35 3.53 -19.88
N GLU A 64 3.02 4.62 -20.26
CA GLU A 64 3.04 5.15 -21.63
C GLU A 64 3.76 4.22 -22.64
N GLU A 65 4.60 3.29 -22.15
CA GLU A 65 5.31 2.31 -22.98
C GLU A 65 4.45 1.06 -23.25
N LEU A 66 3.26 0.94 -22.64
CA LEU A 66 2.37 -0.20 -22.82
C LEU A 66 1.86 -0.27 -24.27
N ASP A 67 2.09 -1.39 -24.93
CA ASP A 67 1.50 -1.66 -26.23
C ASP A 67 0.03 -2.06 -26.06
N LEU A 68 -0.88 -1.09 -26.23
CA LEU A 68 -2.33 -1.28 -26.08
C LEU A 68 -2.93 -2.23 -27.13
N THR A 69 -2.15 -2.72 -28.11
CA THR A 69 -2.60 -3.79 -29.02
C THR A 69 -2.37 -5.18 -28.43
N GLN A 70 -1.48 -5.29 -27.43
CA GLN A 70 -1.11 -6.55 -26.79
C GLN A 70 -1.52 -6.61 -25.32
N PHE A 71 -1.68 -5.47 -24.65
CA PHE A 71 -1.95 -5.38 -23.21
C PHE A 71 -3.11 -4.43 -22.92
N ASP A 72 -3.85 -4.71 -21.86
CA ASP A 72 -4.90 -3.83 -21.38
C ASP A 72 -4.33 -2.63 -20.65
N ALA A 73 -4.94 -1.47 -20.87
CA ALA A 73 -4.60 -0.27 -20.13
C ALA A 73 -4.75 -0.46 -18.61
N VAL A 74 -3.86 0.18 -17.86
CA VAL A 74 -3.79 0.10 -16.41
C VAL A 74 -4.07 1.48 -15.85
N TRP A 75 -4.98 1.58 -14.88
CA TRP A 75 -5.18 2.81 -14.11
C TRP A 75 -4.03 2.98 -13.12
N THR A 76 -3.44 4.17 -13.03
CA THR A 76 -2.45 4.52 -12.00
C THR A 76 -2.91 5.70 -11.16
N SER A 77 -2.42 5.79 -9.91
CA SER A 77 -2.73 6.95 -9.05
C SER A 77 -2.14 8.27 -9.53
N GLU A 78 -1.09 8.22 -10.35
CA GLU A 78 -0.41 9.42 -10.88
C GLU A 78 -1.05 9.93 -12.18
N ASP A 79 -1.37 9.02 -13.09
CA ASP A 79 -1.77 9.35 -14.47
C ASP A 79 -3.25 9.04 -14.77
N GLY A 80 -3.92 8.28 -13.90
CA GLY A 80 -5.28 7.82 -14.11
C GLY A 80 -5.36 6.66 -15.12
N TYR A 81 -6.55 6.44 -15.69
CA TYR A 81 -6.74 5.50 -16.80
C TYR A 81 -6.59 6.26 -18.12
N PRO A 82 -5.91 5.70 -19.14
CA PRO A 82 -5.87 6.32 -20.45
C PRO A 82 -7.25 6.23 -21.12
N GLY A 83 -7.97 7.35 -21.16
CA GLY A 83 -9.31 7.45 -21.73
C GLY A 83 -10.42 7.28 -20.71
N ASP A 84 -11.57 6.76 -21.13
CA ASP A 84 -12.69 6.52 -20.25
C ASP A 84 -12.43 5.26 -19.41
N VAL A 85 -12.63 5.37 -18.09
CA VAL A 85 -12.48 4.25 -17.17
C VAL A 85 -13.55 3.19 -17.47
N PRO A 86 -13.16 1.93 -17.79
CA PRO A 86 -14.09 0.82 -17.98
C PRO A 86 -14.95 0.61 -16.74
N GLU A 87 -16.21 0.22 -16.96
CA GLU A 87 -17.18 0.03 -15.87
C GLU A 87 -16.66 -0.96 -14.81
N GLU A 88 -15.99 -2.02 -15.25
CA GLU A 88 -15.40 -3.05 -14.39
C GLU A 88 -14.30 -2.53 -13.45
N LEU A 89 -13.65 -1.41 -13.76
CA LEU A 89 -12.62 -0.81 -12.90
C LEU A 89 -13.19 0.15 -11.87
N LYS A 90 -14.43 0.63 -12.05
CA LYS A 90 -15.04 1.62 -11.16
C LYS A 90 -15.19 1.10 -9.74
N ASP A 91 -15.57 -0.17 -9.59
CA ASP A 91 -15.71 -0.86 -8.29
C ASP A 91 -14.39 -0.93 -7.50
N TYR A 92 -13.24 -0.77 -8.18
CA TYR A 92 -11.92 -0.82 -7.58
C TYR A 92 -11.39 0.57 -7.21
N LEU A 93 -11.87 1.64 -7.84
CA LEU A 93 -11.37 3.01 -7.64
C LEU A 93 -11.73 3.63 -6.29
N GLU A 94 -12.73 3.12 -5.60
CA GLU A 94 -13.16 3.64 -4.29
C GLU A 94 -12.16 3.32 -3.16
N CYS A 95 -11.29 2.32 -3.37
CA CYS A 95 -10.27 1.91 -2.41
C CYS A 95 -8.90 2.47 -2.85
N GLY A 96 -8.20 3.18 -1.98
CA GLY A 96 -6.91 3.82 -2.28
C GLY A 96 -5.88 2.84 -2.87
N ALA A 97 -5.70 2.88 -4.19
CA ALA A 97 -4.77 2.05 -4.94
C ALA A 97 -3.72 2.92 -5.64
N GLN A 98 -2.55 2.34 -5.91
CA GLN A 98 -1.59 2.94 -6.83
C GLN A 98 -1.76 2.46 -8.26
N MET A 99 -2.31 1.25 -8.44
CA MET A 99 -2.41 0.60 -9.75
C MET A 99 -3.59 -0.36 -9.78
N ILE A 100 -4.40 -0.31 -10.83
CA ILE A 100 -5.54 -1.21 -11.03
C ILE A 100 -5.58 -1.62 -12.50
N GLY A 101 -5.65 -2.92 -12.78
CA GLY A 101 -5.75 -3.43 -14.14
C GLY A 101 -5.53 -4.94 -14.21
N SER A 102 -5.47 -5.44 -15.45
CA SER A 102 -5.07 -6.83 -15.74
C SER A 102 -3.72 -7.14 -15.10
N ILE A 103 -3.63 -8.27 -14.39
CA ILE A 103 -2.38 -8.70 -13.75
C ILE A 103 -1.29 -8.94 -14.79
N ARG A 104 -1.66 -9.36 -16.00
CA ARG A 104 -0.77 -9.54 -17.13
C ARG A 104 -0.11 -8.22 -17.53
N SER A 105 -0.90 -7.15 -17.67
CA SER A 105 -0.38 -5.81 -17.96
C SER A 105 0.49 -5.26 -16.83
N ILE A 106 0.10 -5.49 -15.57
CA ILE A 106 0.86 -5.04 -14.40
C ILE A 106 2.22 -5.74 -14.32
N PHE A 107 2.29 -7.06 -14.50
CA PHE A 107 3.55 -7.79 -14.54
C PHE A 107 4.45 -7.37 -15.69
N TRP A 108 3.86 -7.07 -16.85
CA TRP A 108 4.62 -6.55 -17.98
C TRP A 108 5.23 -5.17 -17.67
N LEU A 109 4.48 -4.27 -17.02
CA LEU A 109 4.98 -2.96 -16.61
C LEU A 109 6.15 -3.08 -15.63
N ASP A 110 6.05 -3.99 -14.67
CA ASP A 110 7.12 -4.26 -13.72
C ASP A 110 8.25 -5.12 -14.31
N GLY A 111 8.16 -5.53 -15.58
CA GLY A 111 9.23 -6.26 -16.28
C GLY A 111 9.38 -7.73 -15.86
N VAL A 112 8.33 -8.33 -15.31
CA VAL A 112 8.28 -9.76 -14.92
C VAL A 112 7.70 -10.58 -16.07
N GLN A 113 8.46 -10.71 -17.15
CA GLN A 113 8.00 -11.35 -18.39
C GLN A 113 7.58 -12.81 -18.18
N GLU A 114 8.26 -13.54 -17.30
CA GLU A 114 7.95 -14.93 -17.01
C GLU A 114 6.54 -15.13 -16.42
N MET A 115 6.01 -14.12 -15.72
CA MET A 115 4.63 -14.16 -15.25
C MET A 115 3.64 -13.89 -16.38
N VAL A 116 3.98 -13.01 -17.32
CA VAL A 116 3.17 -12.80 -18.54
C VAL A 116 3.10 -14.10 -19.34
N ASP A 117 4.24 -14.75 -19.54
CA ASP A 117 4.33 -16.03 -20.25
C ASP A 117 3.54 -17.13 -19.51
N ALA A 118 3.57 -17.15 -18.16
CA ALA A 118 2.80 -18.10 -17.36
C ALA A 118 1.29 -17.85 -17.42
N ILE A 119 0.84 -16.59 -17.52
CA ILE A 119 -0.58 -16.25 -17.69
C ILE A 119 -1.08 -16.63 -19.09
N ASP A 120 -0.23 -16.47 -20.11
CA ASP A 120 -0.58 -16.79 -21.50
C ASP A 120 -0.51 -18.30 -21.82
N ASP A 121 0.14 -19.09 -20.97
CA ASP A 121 0.29 -20.54 -21.16
C ASP A 121 -0.79 -21.34 -20.41
N PRO A 122 -1.66 -22.09 -21.13
CA PRO A 122 -2.75 -22.86 -20.53
C PRO A 122 -2.28 -24.02 -19.63
N ALA A 123 -0.98 -24.33 -19.59
CA ALA A 123 -0.41 -25.30 -18.66
C ALA A 123 -0.37 -24.79 -17.21
N PHE A 124 -0.51 -23.48 -16.98
CA PHE A 124 -0.53 -22.89 -15.65
C PHE A 124 -1.96 -22.57 -15.18
N VAL A 125 -2.12 -22.48 -13.85
CA VAL A 125 -3.41 -22.22 -13.19
C VAL A 125 -3.68 -20.72 -13.02
N ILE A 126 -2.67 -19.88 -13.23
CA ILE A 126 -2.84 -18.43 -13.15
C ILE A 126 -3.57 -17.93 -14.41
N GLU A 127 -4.65 -17.17 -14.21
CA GLU A 127 -5.45 -16.58 -15.28
C GLU A 127 -5.31 -15.07 -15.21
N ASP A 128 -5.49 -14.39 -16.35
CA ASP A 128 -5.52 -12.92 -16.33
C ASP A 128 -6.79 -12.42 -15.64
N GLU A 129 -6.62 -11.72 -14.54
CA GLU A 129 -7.69 -11.11 -13.77
C GLU A 129 -7.35 -9.67 -13.41
N ILE A 130 -8.40 -8.89 -13.12
CA ILE A 130 -8.24 -7.52 -12.66
C ILE A 130 -7.80 -7.54 -11.20
N ALA A 131 -6.62 -6.98 -10.93
CA ALA A 131 -6.13 -6.82 -9.57
C ALA A 131 -5.95 -5.34 -9.21
N GLN A 132 -6.07 -5.08 -7.91
CA GLN A 132 -5.82 -3.80 -7.30
C GLN A 132 -4.55 -3.90 -6.46
N CYS A 133 -3.59 -3.03 -6.74
CA CYS A 133 -2.36 -2.91 -5.98
C CYS A 133 -2.48 -1.76 -4.97
N PRO A 134 -2.32 -2.02 -3.66
CA PRO A 134 -2.34 -1.00 -2.62
C PRO A 134 -1.28 0.09 -2.82
N LEU A 135 -1.52 1.27 -2.27
CA LEU A 135 -0.52 2.34 -2.25
C LEU A 135 0.74 1.90 -1.50
N GLY A 136 1.92 2.34 -1.97
CA GLY A 136 3.19 2.13 -1.26
C GLY A 136 3.82 0.73 -1.41
N CYS A 137 3.21 -0.18 -2.18
CA CYS A 137 3.82 -1.48 -2.49
C CYS A 137 4.55 -1.49 -3.85
N LEU A 138 5.29 -2.55 -4.16
CA LEU A 138 5.72 -2.83 -5.53
C LEU A 138 4.66 -3.76 -6.14
N PRO A 139 3.92 -3.33 -7.20
CA PRO A 139 2.79 -4.07 -7.74
C PRO A 139 3.08 -5.56 -8.02
N SER A 140 4.15 -5.84 -8.75
CA SER A 140 4.55 -7.22 -9.07
C SER A 140 4.92 -8.05 -7.85
N ALA A 141 5.58 -7.49 -6.84
CA ALA A 141 5.92 -8.23 -5.63
C ALA A 141 4.67 -8.57 -4.79
N PHE A 142 3.73 -7.62 -4.69
CA PHE A 142 2.45 -7.84 -4.03
C PHE A 142 1.66 -8.96 -4.72
N LEU A 143 1.54 -8.89 -6.04
CA LEU A 143 0.83 -9.90 -6.83
C LEU A 143 1.53 -11.26 -6.79
N LEU A 144 2.87 -11.31 -6.92
CA LEU A 144 3.64 -12.56 -6.82
C LEU A 144 3.47 -13.23 -5.46
N GLY A 145 3.54 -12.47 -4.36
CA GLY A 145 3.31 -13.00 -3.02
C GLY A 145 1.92 -13.62 -2.90
N ARG A 146 0.89 -12.87 -3.32
CA ARG A 146 -0.50 -13.34 -3.32
C ARG A 146 -0.69 -14.62 -4.15
N TYR A 147 -0.23 -14.64 -5.40
CA TYR A 147 -0.45 -15.77 -6.29
C TYR A 147 0.43 -16.98 -5.94
N ALA A 148 1.60 -16.78 -5.34
CA ALA A 148 2.40 -17.87 -4.80
C ALA A 148 1.71 -18.54 -3.61
N GLU A 149 1.08 -17.76 -2.73
CA GLU A 149 0.25 -18.31 -1.64
C GLU A 149 -0.99 -19.04 -2.15
N GLU A 150 -1.55 -18.63 -3.28
CA GLU A 150 -2.64 -19.35 -3.97
C GLU A 150 -2.17 -20.60 -4.73
N GLY A 151 -0.85 -20.88 -4.76
CA GLY A 151 -0.27 -22.01 -5.49
C GLY A 151 -0.33 -21.84 -7.01
N LYS A 152 -0.52 -20.61 -7.49
CA LYS A 152 -0.67 -20.27 -8.93
C LYS A 152 0.64 -19.84 -9.58
N VAL A 153 1.66 -19.47 -8.79
CA VAL A 153 2.97 -19.04 -9.31
C VAL A 153 3.91 -20.24 -9.40
N PRO A 154 4.58 -20.45 -10.55
CA PRO A 154 5.64 -21.45 -10.65
C PRO A 154 6.79 -21.14 -9.68
N GLN A 155 7.21 -22.12 -8.88
CA GLN A 155 8.21 -21.91 -7.82
C GLN A 155 9.53 -21.33 -8.35
N ASN A 156 9.96 -21.73 -9.55
CA ASN A 156 11.15 -21.21 -10.21
C ASN A 156 11.04 -19.71 -10.54
N VAL A 157 9.85 -19.23 -10.91
CA VAL A 157 9.60 -17.81 -11.19
C VAL A 157 9.61 -17.02 -9.87
N PHE A 158 8.94 -17.55 -8.85
CA PHE A 158 8.96 -16.96 -7.50
C PHE A 158 10.38 -16.86 -6.94
N ASP A 159 11.15 -17.95 -7.00
CA ASP A 159 12.52 -18.00 -6.49
C ASP A 159 13.44 -17.03 -7.23
N LYS A 160 13.33 -16.94 -8.56
CA LYS A 160 14.12 -16.00 -9.38
C LYS A 160 13.81 -14.55 -9.00
N TYR A 161 12.54 -14.22 -8.83
CA TYR A 161 12.11 -12.88 -8.44
C TYR A 161 12.57 -12.52 -7.02
N MET A 162 12.42 -13.46 -6.08
CA MET A 162 12.82 -13.29 -4.67
C MET A 162 14.32 -13.39 -4.43
N ALA A 163 15.10 -13.95 -5.36
CA ALA A 163 16.56 -13.98 -5.28
C ALA A 163 17.19 -12.64 -5.68
N GLY A 164 16.54 -11.88 -6.58
CA GLY A 164 17.04 -10.56 -7.03
C GLY A 164 16.65 -9.39 -6.14
N ILE A 165 15.70 -9.56 -5.21
CA ILE A 165 15.49 -8.65 -4.09
C ILE A 165 16.49 -9.09 -3.03
N GLU A 166 17.62 -8.37 -2.89
CA GLU A 166 18.76 -8.70 -2.00
C GLU A 166 18.33 -9.53 -0.78
N ARG A 167 18.52 -10.85 -0.87
CA ARG A 167 18.40 -11.71 0.31
C ARG A 167 19.51 -11.27 1.28
N PRO A 168 19.23 -11.08 2.58
CA PRO A 168 20.32 -11.03 3.54
C PRO A 168 21.18 -12.30 3.40
N PRO A 169 22.51 -12.22 3.58
CA PRO A 169 23.43 -13.29 3.19
C PRO A 169 23.07 -14.64 3.80
N GLU A 170 22.77 -15.59 2.91
CA GLU A 170 22.94 -17.06 2.86
C GLU A 170 22.89 -17.98 4.10
N ASP A 171 22.74 -17.52 5.34
CA ASP A 171 22.71 -18.41 6.52
C ASP A 171 21.31 -18.81 7.00
N ARG A 172 20.26 -18.49 6.23
CA ARG A 172 18.88 -18.91 6.55
C ARG A 172 18.16 -19.39 5.32
N VAL A 173 18.49 -20.61 4.88
CA VAL A 173 17.53 -21.44 4.15
C VAL A 173 16.38 -21.73 5.10
N GLN A 174 15.40 -20.83 5.17
CA GLN A 174 14.10 -21.21 5.68
C GLN A 174 13.51 -22.14 4.64
N VAL A 175 13.61 -23.44 4.91
CA VAL A 175 12.72 -24.44 4.33
C VAL A 175 11.32 -24.02 4.74
N TRP A 176 10.65 -23.26 3.88
CA TRP A 176 9.20 -23.12 3.97
C TRP A 176 8.67 -24.49 3.57
N VAL A 177 8.42 -25.34 4.55
CA VAL A 177 7.50 -26.46 4.33
C VAL A 177 6.24 -25.79 3.78
N ALA A 178 5.92 -26.04 2.51
CA ALA A 178 4.66 -25.66 1.91
C ALA A 178 3.59 -26.35 2.75
N ARG A 179 3.14 -25.65 3.80
CA ARG A 179 2.02 -26.09 4.59
C ARG A 179 0.84 -25.66 3.75
N ASP A 180 0.12 -26.65 3.25
CA ASP A 180 -1.20 -26.39 2.73
C ASP A 180 -2.02 -25.84 3.90
N PHE A 181 -2.16 -24.52 3.97
CA PHE A 181 -2.83 -23.85 5.07
C PHE A 181 -4.34 -23.94 4.85
N GLU A 182 -4.88 -25.15 4.73
CA GLU A 182 -6.29 -25.39 4.48
C GLU A 182 -7.17 -24.73 5.54
N ILE A 183 -8.36 -24.31 5.12
CA ILE A 183 -9.39 -23.90 6.08
C ILE A 183 -9.71 -25.15 6.91
N PRO A 184 -9.54 -25.13 8.25
CA PRO A 184 -9.77 -26.32 9.07
C PRO A 184 -11.17 -26.85 8.83
N GLN A 185 -11.31 -28.18 8.65
CA GLN A 185 -12.59 -28.79 8.24
C GLN A 185 -13.74 -28.52 9.20
N GLN A 186 -13.44 -28.29 10.49
CA GLN A 186 -14.45 -27.89 11.47
C GLN A 186 -15.03 -26.48 11.24
N ILE A 187 -14.40 -25.63 10.44
CA ILE A 187 -14.91 -24.29 10.13
C ILE A 187 -15.94 -24.38 9.01
N THR A 188 -17.21 -24.35 9.41
CA THR A 188 -18.37 -24.50 8.53
C THR A 188 -19.05 -23.15 8.24
N GLY A 189 -20.18 -23.16 7.53
CA GLY A 189 -20.93 -21.94 7.23
C GLY A 189 -21.63 -21.28 8.41
N ASP A 190 -21.63 -21.94 9.58
CA ASP A 190 -22.30 -21.46 10.79
C ASP A 190 -21.29 -20.97 11.80
N LEU A 191 -21.70 -19.92 12.52
CA LEU A 191 -20.89 -19.29 13.55
C LEU A 191 -20.75 -20.24 14.74
N GLN A 192 -19.53 -20.73 14.98
CA GLN A 192 -19.24 -21.70 16.03
C GLN A 192 -18.00 -21.28 16.81
N GLN A 193 -17.94 -21.70 18.07
CA GLN A 193 -16.79 -21.49 18.93
C GLN A 193 -15.83 -22.68 18.79
N HIS A 194 -14.57 -22.40 18.48
CA HIS A 194 -13.54 -23.42 18.25
C HIS A 194 -12.34 -23.18 19.14
N ARG A 195 -11.78 -24.25 19.70
CA ARG A 195 -10.45 -24.19 20.31
C ARG A 195 -9.38 -23.94 19.26
N ILE A 196 -8.54 -22.95 19.49
CA ILE A 196 -7.46 -22.57 18.56
C ILE A 196 -6.53 -23.76 18.29
N ALA A 197 -6.17 -24.51 19.35
CA ALA A 197 -5.31 -25.70 19.24
C ALA A 197 -5.92 -26.82 18.37
N ASN A 198 -7.25 -26.92 18.27
CA ASN A 198 -7.91 -27.91 17.41
C ASN A 198 -7.86 -27.50 15.94
N MET A 199 -7.81 -26.19 15.66
CA MET A 199 -7.67 -25.65 14.30
C MET A 199 -6.22 -25.65 13.83
N TYR A 200 -5.29 -25.36 14.74
CA TYR A 200 -3.87 -25.23 14.45
C TYR A 200 -3.05 -25.88 15.58
N PRO A 201 -2.70 -27.17 15.48
CA PRO A 201 -2.06 -27.92 16.56
C PRO A 201 -0.72 -27.35 17.08
N PHE A 202 -0.06 -26.51 16.27
CA PHE A 202 1.21 -25.87 16.63
C PHE A 202 1.05 -24.49 17.31
N THR A 203 -0.18 -24.09 17.63
CA THR A 203 -0.43 -22.84 18.35
C THR A 203 0.28 -22.83 19.68
N ARG A 204 0.90 -21.70 20.01
CA ARG A 204 1.52 -21.46 21.32
C ARG A 204 0.78 -20.35 22.06
N PRO A 205 -0.50 -20.56 22.46
CA PRO A 205 -1.22 -19.54 23.21
C PRO A 205 -0.52 -19.34 24.56
N ARG A 206 0.00 -18.14 24.79
CA ARG A 206 0.50 -17.74 26.13
C ARG A 206 -0.55 -16.99 26.93
N PHE A 207 -1.32 -16.11 26.28
CA PHE A 207 -2.29 -15.21 26.92
C PHE A 207 -3.56 -14.98 26.09
N PHE A 208 -3.74 -15.69 24.98
CA PHE A 208 -4.95 -15.58 24.16
C PHE A 208 -6.09 -16.41 24.75
N PRO A 209 -7.35 -16.03 24.51
CA PRO A 209 -8.46 -16.93 24.76
C PRO A 209 -8.20 -18.26 24.04
N GLU A 210 -8.43 -19.38 24.73
CA GLU A 210 -8.23 -20.72 24.15
C GLU A 210 -9.13 -21.00 22.95
N THR A 211 -10.19 -20.18 22.80
CA THR A 211 -11.24 -20.35 21.81
C THR A 211 -11.49 -19.07 21.04
N VAL A 212 -11.93 -19.22 19.79
CA VAL A 212 -12.41 -18.13 18.93
C VAL A 212 -13.72 -18.52 18.28
N ARG A 213 -14.57 -17.53 18.01
CA ARG A 213 -15.71 -17.67 17.12
C ARG A 213 -15.23 -17.65 15.67
N ALA A 214 -15.61 -18.62 14.86
CA ALA A 214 -15.25 -18.66 13.45
C ALA A 214 -16.40 -19.20 12.60
N LEU A 215 -16.41 -18.80 11.33
CA LEU A 215 -17.22 -19.39 10.28
C LEU A 215 -16.56 -19.19 8.92
N ARG A 216 -17.02 -19.96 7.94
CA ARG A 216 -16.64 -19.89 6.53
C ARG A 216 -17.72 -19.18 5.75
N ILE A 217 -17.38 -18.06 5.12
CA ILE A 217 -18.27 -17.33 4.22
C ILE A 217 -17.79 -17.57 2.79
N LYS A 218 -18.71 -17.95 1.90
CA LYS A 218 -18.39 -18.07 0.47
C LYS A 218 -18.08 -16.69 -0.08
N HIS A 219 -17.00 -16.56 -0.84
CA HIS A 219 -16.68 -15.32 -1.54
C HIS A 219 -17.83 -14.92 -2.50
N ASP A 220 -18.20 -13.64 -2.47
CA ASP A 220 -19.06 -13.00 -3.45
C ASP A 220 -18.25 -11.89 -4.12
N LYS A 221 -18.34 -11.82 -5.46
CA LYS A 221 -17.69 -10.77 -6.25
C LYS A 221 -18.23 -9.39 -5.88
N LYS A 222 -19.52 -9.30 -5.53
CA LYS A 222 -20.15 -8.07 -5.06
C LYS A 222 -19.90 -7.93 -3.57
N LYS A 223 -19.08 -6.95 -3.19
CA LYS A 223 -18.65 -6.71 -1.81
C LYS A 223 -19.85 -6.49 -0.88
N GLU A 224 -20.88 -5.78 -1.32
CA GLU A 224 -22.06 -5.46 -0.51
C GLU A 224 -22.83 -6.73 -0.11
N ARG A 225 -22.89 -7.72 -1.00
CA ARG A 225 -23.52 -9.02 -0.72
C ARG A 225 -22.72 -9.83 0.30
N PHE A 226 -21.40 -9.78 0.20
CA PHE A 226 -20.51 -10.37 1.19
C PHE A 226 -20.72 -9.72 2.56
N LEU A 227 -20.69 -8.38 2.63
CA LEU A 227 -20.88 -7.63 3.88
C LEU A 227 -22.25 -7.91 4.50
N ALA A 228 -23.34 -7.88 3.71
CA ALA A 228 -24.68 -8.22 4.18
C ALA A 228 -24.74 -9.66 4.73
N THR A 229 -24.01 -10.59 4.13
CA THR A 229 -23.92 -11.97 4.62
C THR A 229 -23.18 -12.04 5.95
N CYS A 230 -22.07 -11.30 6.12
CA CYS A 230 -21.36 -11.19 7.39
C CYS A 230 -22.28 -10.69 8.50
N HIS A 231 -22.96 -9.55 8.29
CA HIS A 231 -23.87 -8.98 9.29
C HIS A 231 -25.02 -9.92 9.64
N ARG A 232 -25.57 -10.66 8.67
CA ARG A 232 -26.62 -11.64 8.94
C ARG A 232 -26.13 -12.84 9.77
N LYS A 233 -24.86 -13.24 9.61
CA LYS A 233 -24.27 -14.37 10.35
C LYS A 233 -23.78 -13.99 11.75
N PHE A 234 -23.58 -12.70 12.00
CA PHE A 234 -23.30 -12.11 13.31
C PHE A 234 -24.51 -11.24 13.73
N ASP A 235 -25.61 -11.93 14.06
CA ASP A 235 -26.92 -11.34 14.38
C ASP A 235 -26.97 -10.57 15.71
N ASP A 236 -25.88 -10.58 16.46
CA ASP A 236 -25.68 -9.88 17.73
C ASP A 236 -25.20 -8.43 17.55
N ASN A 237 -25.18 -7.90 16.32
CA ASN A 237 -24.56 -6.61 15.97
C ASN A 237 -23.09 -6.52 16.40
N PHE A 238 -22.41 -7.65 16.62
CA PHE A 238 -21.03 -7.67 17.09
C PHE A 238 -20.10 -6.93 16.13
N LEU A 239 -20.27 -7.15 14.82
CA LEU A 239 -19.42 -6.54 13.78
C LEU A 239 -19.65 -5.03 13.58
N THR A 240 -20.64 -4.43 14.24
CA THR A 240 -20.92 -2.99 14.13
C THR A 240 -20.57 -2.21 15.39
N ARG A 241 -19.99 -2.87 16.41
CA ARG A 241 -19.53 -2.19 17.61
C ARG A 241 -18.32 -1.29 17.29
N GLU A 242 -18.22 -0.15 17.98
CA GLU A 242 -17.15 0.84 17.77
C GLU A 242 -15.77 0.35 18.25
N ASP A 243 -15.74 -0.62 19.16
CA ASP A 243 -14.54 -1.21 19.73
C ASP A 243 -14.06 -2.44 18.96
N ILE A 244 -14.52 -2.64 17.72
CA ILE A 244 -14.11 -3.76 16.88
C ILE A 244 -13.17 -3.29 15.78
N LEU A 245 -12.07 -4.02 15.64
CA LEU A 245 -11.09 -3.84 14.57
C LEU A 245 -10.97 -5.10 13.74
N PHE A 246 -10.77 -4.90 12.44
CA PHE A 246 -10.64 -5.96 11.45
C PHE A 246 -9.23 -6.02 10.89
N ARG A 247 -8.74 -7.22 10.63
CA ARG A 247 -7.50 -7.45 9.88
C ARG A 247 -7.74 -8.48 8.79
N GLY A 248 -7.61 -8.05 7.54
CA GLY A 248 -7.62 -8.97 6.40
C GLY A 248 -6.26 -9.62 6.22
N LEU A 249 -6.23 -10.92 5.99
CA LEU A 249 -5.01 -11.72 5.86
C LEU A 249 -5.19 -12.80 4.79
N SER A 250 -4.10 -13.22 4.17
CA SER A 250 -4.05 -14.48 3.44
C SER A 250 -4.19 -15.70 4.36
N ARG A 251 -4.41 -16.89 3.79
CA ARG A 251 -4.47 -18.16 4.54
C ARG A 251 -3.18 -18.44 5.30
N THR A 252 -2.05 -18.19 4.67
CA THR A 252 -0.73 -18.35 5.28
C THR A 252 -0.54 -17.38 6.44
N ALA A 253 -0.88 -16.11 6.24
CA ALA A 253 -0.72 -15.07 7.25
C ALA A 253 -1.64 -15.31 8.47
N VAL A 254 -2.89 -15.76 8.28
CA VAL A 254 -3.76 -16.10 9.41
C VAL A 254 -3.27 -17.34 10.15
N ALA A 255 -2.80 -18.37 9.44
CA ALA A 255 -2.26 -19.57 10.10
C ALA A 255 -0.99 -19.27 10.90
N ALA A 256 -0.10 -18.43 10.36
CA ALA A 256 1.07 -17.93 11.09
C ALA A 256 0.65 -17.09 12.32
N SER A 257 -0.33 -16.20 12.15
CA SER A 257 -0.86 -15.35 13.24
C SER A 257 -1.52 -16.18 14.34
N LEU A 258 -2.21 -17.27 14.00
CA LEU A 258 -2.81 -18.17 14.98
C LEU A 258 -1.74 -19.04 15.67
N ALA A 259 -0.67 -19.42 14.96
CA ALA A 259 0.46 -20.12 15.57
C ALA A 259 1.18 -19.24 16.60
N LEU A 260 1.44 -17.97 16.24
CA LEU A 260 2.08 -16.96 17.06
C LEU A 260 1.66 -15.56 16.60
N LEU A 261 0.80 -14.88 17.35
CA LEU A 261 0.40 -13.51 17.04
C LEU A 261 1.49 -12.55 17.51
N VAL A 262 2.31 -12.10 16.56
CA VAL A 262 3.36 -11.10 16.76
C VAL A 262 3.25 -10.02 15.68
N PRO A 263 3.78 -8.80 15.94
CA PRO A 263 3.93 -7.79 14.90
C PRO A 263 4.64 -8.38 13.69
N THR A 264 4.10 -8.14 12.51
CA THR A 264 4.70 -8.65 11.28
C THR A 264 5.98 -7.86 10.99
N ILE A 265 7.14 -8.49 11.18
CA ILE A 265 8.43 -7.93 10.75
C ILE A 265 8.70 -8.47 9.34
N CYS A 266 8.01 -7.93 8.34
CA CYS A 266 8.36 -8.19 6.94
C CYS A 266 9.48 -7.24 6.54
N ASN A 267 10.60 -7.80 6.07
CA ASN A 267 11.70 -7.03 5.46
C ASN A 267 11.29 -6.41 4.13
N ASN A 268 10.20 -6.91 3.55
CA ASN A 268 9.61 -6.37 2.36
C ASN A 268 8.57 -5.35 2.84
N ALA A 269 8.75 -4.07 2.54
CA ALA A 269 7.98 -2.94 3.07
C ALA A 269 6.45 -2.96 2.81
N TYR A 270 5.92 -4.03 2.22
CA TYR A 270 4.56 -4.15 1.67
C TYR A 270 3.43 -4.16 2.71
N ASP A 271 3.62 -4.81 3.87
CA ASP A 271 2.61 -4.89 4.94
C ASP A 271 2.92 -3.94 6.12
N ASN A 272 3.96 -3.12 5.98
CA ASN A 272 4.56 -2.33 7.06
C ASN A 272 4.68 -0.85 6.67
N GLU A 273 3.60 -0.26 6.16
CA GLU A 273 3.57 1.14 5.68
C GLU A 273 4.15 2.14 6.69
N VAL A 274 3.99 1.88 7.99
CA VAL A 274 4.53 2.68 9.09
C VAL A 274 5.48 1.89 10.00
N GLY A 275 6.10 0.84 9.47
CA GLY A 275 7.02 -0.04 10.19
C GLY A 275 6.35 -1.32 10.74
N PRO A 276 7.07 -2.13 11.52
CA PRO A 276 6.56 -3.40 12.03
C PRO A 276 5.35 -3.21 12.95
N GLY A 277 4.26 -3.92 12.66
CA GLY A 277 3.02 -3.76 13.42
C GLY A 277 1.97 -4.83 13.17
N ILE A 278 0.86 -4.74 13.91
CA ILE A 278 -0.38 -5.42 13.58
C ILE A 278 -1.32 -4.34 13.07
N TYR A 279 -1.51 -4.32 11.76
CA TYR A 279 -2.38 -3.35 11.09
C TYR A 279 -3.81 -3.82 11.15
N THR A 280 -4.70 -2.93 11.52
CA THR A 280 -6.12 -3.19 11.62
C THR A 280 -6.91 -1.99 11.12
N THR A 281 -8.19 -2.17 10.85
CA THR A 281 -9.08 -1.14 10.36
C THR A 281 -10.46 -1.30 11.01
N PRO A 282 -11.17 -0.21 11.34
CA PRO A 282 -12.56 -0.30 11.78
C PRO A 282 -13.53 -0.64 10.63
N ILE A 283 -13.03 -0.71 9.38
CA ILE A 283 -13.86 -0.91 8.19
C ILE A 283 -13.74 -2.36 7.71
N LEU A 284 -14.79 -3.16 7.92
CA LEU A 284 -14.84 -4.56 7.49
C LEU A 284 -14.57 -4.73 5.99
N GLU A 285 -15.06 -3.80 5.17
CA GLU A 285 -14.82 -3.81 3.72
C GLU A 285 -13.34 -3.70 3.37
N ALA A 286 -12.62 -2.77 4.00
CA ALA A 286 -11.19 -2.61 3.78
C ALA A 286 -10.45 -3.90 4.16
N ALA A 287 -10.77 -4.50 5.31
CA ALA A 287 -10.21 -5.79 5.70
C ALA A 287 -10.55 -6.92 4.70
N LYS A 288 -11.75 -6.93 4.12
CA LYS A 288 -12.11 -7.92 3.10
C LYS A 288 -11.28 -7.77 1.81
N SER A 289 -10.89 -6.55 1.45
CA SER A 289 -9.98 -6.31 0.31
C SER A 289 -8.62 -6.93 0.56
N TYR A 290 -8.04 -6.75 1.76
CA TYR A 290 -6.78 -7.38 2.16
C TYR A 290 -6.87 -8.91 2.26
N ALA A 291 -8.00 -9.46 2.69
CA ALA A 291 -8.20 -10.90 2.76
C ALA A 291 -8.29 -11.58 1.38
N GLY A 292 -8.54 -10.84 0.29
CA GLY A 292 -8.69 -11.42 -1.04
C GLY A 292 -9.84 -12.43 -1.15
N VAL A 293 -9.79 -13.32 -2.13
CA VAL A 293 -10.86 -14.30 -2.41
C VAL A 293 -10.87 -15.46 -1.41
N ASN A 294 -9.68 -15.92 -1.00
CA ASN A 294 -9.48 -17.14 -0.22
C ASN A 294 -8.83 -16.92 1.15
N GLY A 295 -8.69 -15.67 1.62
CA GLY A 295 -8.08 -15.39 2.92
C GLY A 295 -9.07 -15.39 4.08
N ALA A 296 -8.69 -14.71 5.16
CA ALA A 296 -9.46 -14.61 6.39
C ALA A 296 -9.52 -13.16 6.89
N VAL A 297 -10.60 -12.82 7.59
CA VAL A 297 -10.70 -11.58 8.37
C VAL A 297 -10.63 -11.96 9.83
N MET A 298 -9.57 -11.53 10.51
CA MET A 298 -9.50 -11.58 11.97
C MET A 298 -10.28 -10.40 12.55
N VAL A 299 -10.99 -10.64 13.65
CA VAL A 299 -11.81 -9.64 14.34
C VAL A 299 -11.27 -9.50 15.76
N PHE A 300 -10.93 -8.28 16.15
CA PHE A 300 -10.36 -7.94 17.44
C PHE A 300 -11.32 -7.03 18.19
N GLU A 301 -11.50 -7.31 19.47
CA GLU A 301 -12.12 -6.38 20.42
C GLU A 301 -11.00 -5.54 21.04
N ILE A 302 -11.14 -4.22 20.94
CA ILE A 302 -10.22 -3.27 21.53
C ILE A 302 -10.47 -3.26 23.03
N ASN A 303 -9.57 -3.89 23.78
CA ASN A 303 -9.44 -3.64 25.21
C ASN A 303 -8.03 -3.15 25.50
N LEU A 304 -7.92 -1.85 25.76
CA LEU A 304 -6.65 -1.16 26.03
C LEU A 304 -6.52 -0.73 27.49
N GLU A 305 -7.47 -1.08 28.37
CA GLU A 305 -7.55 -0.57 29.74
C GLU A 305 -6.28 -0.87 30.56
N ASP A 306 -5.66 -2.03 30.32
CA ASP A 306 -4.45 -2.49 31.00
C ASP A 306 -3.15 -2.19 30.21
N LEU A 307 -3.23 -1.44 29.10
CA LEU A 307 -2.08 -1.14 28.25
C LEU A 307 -1.69 0.33 28.35
N ASN A 308 -0.38 0.57 28.46
CA ASN A 308 0.16 1.91 28.25
C ASN A 308 0.21 2.19 26.75
N VAL A 309 -0.87 2.76 26.22
CA VAL A 309 -0.98 3.09 24.79
C VAL A 309 -0.31 4.43 24.55
N TRP A 310 0.67 4.44 23.65
CA TRP A 310 1.22 5.68 23.13
C TRP A 310 0.40 6.13 21.92
N GLU A 311 -0.21 7.30 22.05
CA GLU A 311 -0.90 7.97 20.95
C GLU A 311 0.00 9.10 20.41
N PRO A 312 0.70 8.89 19.28
CA PRO A 312 1.56 9.93 18.72
C PRO A 312 0.73 11.14 18.29
N SER A 313 1.22 12.33 18.62
CA SER A 313 0.71 13.57 18.00
C SER A 313 0.92 13.54 16.49
N GLN A 314 0.19 14.37 15.74
CA GLN A 314 0.33 14.45 14.28
C GLN A 314 1.79 14.69 13.83
N ASP A 315 2.54 15.52 14.57
CA ASP A 315 3.94 15.81 14.27
C ASP A 315 4.88 14.63 14.58
N GLU A 316 4.59 13.86 15.62
CA GLU A 316 5.32 12.63 15.94
C GLU A 316 5.01 11.54 14.90
N TRP A 317 3.75 11.39 14.52
CA TRP A 317 3.32 10.48 13.47
C TRP A 317 3.98 10.80 12.12
N ASN A 318 3.99 12.07 11.73
CA ASN A 318 4.66 12.52 10.50
C ASN A 318 6.16 12.21 10.53
N ARG A 319 6.81 12.39 11.68
CA ARG A 319 8.24 12.07 11.86
C ARG A 319 8.51 10.57 11.81
N LEU A 320 7.68 9.76 12.47
CA LEU A 320 7.79 8.31 12.48
C LEU A 320 7.62 7.75 11.07
N THR A 321 6.56 8.17 10.40
CA THR A 321 6.25 7.79 9.01
C THR A 321 7.36 8.24 8.07
N ALA A 322 7.84 9.49 8.17
CA ALA A 322 8.94 9.96 7.34
C ALA A 322 10.25 9.21 7.60
N THR A 323 10.50 8.76 8.84
CA THR A 323 11.68 7.98 9.18
C THR A 323 11.61 6.59 8.53
N TRP A 324 10.48 5.90 8.67
CA TRP A 324 10.26 4.58 8.07
C TRP A 324 10.24 4.59 6.54
N LEU A 325 9.56 5.58 5.96
CA LEU A 325 9.49 5.76 4.50
C LEU A 325 10.72 6.48 3.90
N GLN A 326 11.72 6.81 4.72
CA GLN A 326 12.93 7.55 4.31
C GLN A 326 12.64 8.88 3.59
N LEU A 327 11.56 9.55 3.98
CA LEU A 327 11.15 10.82 3.40
C LEU A 327 11.99 11.98 4.01
N PRO A 328 12.27 13.05 3.25
CA PRO A 328 12.98 14.20 3.78
C PRO A 328 12.12 14.90 4.83
N THR A 329 12.53 14.84 6.10
CA THR A 329 11.92 15.64 7.16
C THR A 329 12.30 17.11 6.97
N THR A 330 11.30 18.01 6.95
CA THR A 330 11.49 19.45 6.71
C THR A 330 12.19 20.20 7.85
N GLN A 331 12.54 19.52 8.95
CA GLN A 331 13.25 20.11 10.07
C GLN A 331 14.70 19.65 10.10
N GLY A 332 15.58 20.53 9.61
CA GLY A 332 16.96 20.55 10.09
C GLY A 332 16.95 20.97 11.56
N TYR A 333 16.88 20.01 12.47
CA TYR A 333 17.21 20.22 13.87
C TYR A 333 17.90 18.96 14.41
N SER A 334 19.15 19.14 14.82
CA SER A 334 19.88 18.20 15.65
C SER A 334 19.20 18.16 17.01
N ASP A 335 18.38 17.15 17.28
CA ASP A 335 18.04 16.80 18.65
C ASP A 335 18.33 15.31 18.85
N SER A 336 19.43 15.06 19.54
CA SER A 336 19.99 13.75 19.87
C SER A 336 19.20 13.09 21.00
N ARG A 337 17.87 13.02 20.88
CA ARG A 337 17.08 12.15 21.74
C ARG A 337 17.02 10.77 21.10
N LYS A 338 17.92 9.92 21.61
CA LYS A 338 17.98 8.49 21.36
C LYS A 338 16.55 7.92 21.46
N PHE A 339 16.03 7.43 20.34
CA PHE A 339 14.93 6.48 20.39
C PHE A 339 15.35 5.31 21.31
N PRO A 340 14.47 4.83 22.21
CA PRO A 340 14.74 3.58 22.89
C PRO A 340 14.87 2.50 21.82
N ARG A 341 16.00 1.79 21.83
CA ARG A 341 16.12 0.54 21.09
C ARG A 341 15.14 -0.43 21.74
N CYS A 342 14.16 -0.91 20.98
CA CYS A 342 13.32 -2.03 21.37
C CYS A 342 14.17 -3.29 21.55
#